data_AF-A0A3B1AQD9-F1
#
_entry.id   AF-A0A3B1AQD9-F1
#
_cell.length_a   1.000
_cell.length_b   1.000
_cell.length_c   1.000
_cell.angle_alpha   90.00
_cell.angle_beta   90.00
_cell.angle_gamma   90.00
#
_symmetry.space_group_name_H-M   'P 1'
#
loop_
_entity.id
_entity.type
_entity.pdbx_description
1 polymer ?
#
loop_
_entity_poly.entity_id
_entity_poly.type
_entity_poly.pdbx_seq_one_letter_code
_entity_poly.pdbx_strand_id
1 'polypeptide(L)'
;MMETETSELIFLILIFLATIAIFLMIALMFYIGRTRIKEIDKVVYGFEFPNDSIFALGLRVPNYGGAFLWKWSAKRSGLEGKIEHFDKRFRWPFIAVFLLMIFGVFMMILAGVFEKYYMDIH
;
A
#
# COMPACT_ATOMS: atom_id res chain seq x y z
N MET A 1 34.12 11.48 -11.51
CA MET A 1 33.14 12.38 -12.16
C MET A 1 31.99 11.58 -12.77
N MET A 2 32.24 10.59 -13.64
CA MET A 2 31.18 9.78 -14.26
C MET A 2 30.43 8.83 -13.27
N GLU A 3 31.13 8.31 -12.25
CA GLU A 3 30.52 7.43 -11.23
C GLU A 3 29.56 8.20 -10.29
N THR A 4 29.87 9.45 -9.98
CA THR A 4 29.07 10.30 -9.10
C THR A 4 27.71 10.64 -9.73
N GLU A 5 27.70 10.98 -11.02
CA GLU A 5 26.47 11.24 -11.78
C GLU A 5 25.56 10.01 -11.89
N THR A 6 26.16 8.82 -11.98
CA THR A 6 25.39 7.56 -12.08
C THR A 6 24.73 7.20 -10.75
N SER A 7 25.43 7.37 -9.63
CA SER A 7 24.87 7.13 -8.30
C SER A 7 23.75 8.11 -7.95
N GLU A 8 23.92 9.39 -8.27
CA GLU A 8 22.88 10.40 -8.11
C GLU A 8 21.61 10.05 -8.92
N LEU A 9 21.78 9.62 -10.17
CA LEU A 9 20.67 9.22 -11.02
C LEU A 9 19.91 8.02 -10.44
N ILE A 10 20.62 6.99 -9.95
CA ILE A 10 20.00 5.81 -9.33
C ILE A 10 19.21 6.22 -8.09
N PHE A 11 19.79 7.05 -7.22
CA PHE A 11 19.11 7.56 -6.03
C PHE A 11 17.83 8.33 -6.37
N LEU A 12 17.90 9.24 -7.35
CA LEU A 12 16.73 9.99 -7.83
C LEU A 12 15.65 9.06 -8.38
N ILE A 13 16.01 8.01 -9.12
CA ILE A 13 15.07 7.01 -9.61
C ILE A 13 14.38 6.29 -8.44
N LEU A 14 15.12 5.87 -7.42
CA LEU A 14 14.54 5.19 -6.25
C LEU A 14 13.52 6.07 -5.52
N ILE A 15 13.87 7.34 -5.27
CA ILE A 15 12.96 8.32 -4.64
C ILE A 15 11.75 8.59 -5.54
N PHE A 16 11.95 8.74 -6.85
CA PHE A 16 10.88 8.99 -7.79
C PHE A 16 9.87 7.83 -7.82
N LEU A 17 10.36 6.58 -7.85
CA LEU A 17 9.52 5.38 -7.78
C LEU A 17 8.75 5.29 -6.46
N ALA A 18 9.40 5.59 -5.32
CA ALA A 18 8.73 5.65 -4.03
C ALA A 18 7.62 6.71 -4.01
N THR A 19 7.89 7.89 -4.56
CA THR A 19 6.94 9.02 -4.63
C THR A 19 5.73 8.68 -5.49
N ILE A 20 5.94 8.10 -6.68
CA ILE A 20 4.85 7.64 -7.55
C ILE A 20 4.01 6.58 -6.84
N ALA A 21 4.65 5.61 -6.17
CA ALA A 21 3.94 4.57 -5.47
C ALA A 21 3.02 5.13 -4.38
N ILE A 22 3.52 6.09 -3.58
CA ILE A 22 2.72 6.77 -2.55
C ILE A 22 1.57 7.55 -3.18
N PHE A 23 1.82 8.29 -4.27
CA PHE A 23 0.77 9.04 -4.96
C PHE A 23 -0.36 8.14 -5.48
N LEU A 24 0.00 7.04 -6.17
CA LEU A 24 -0.96 6.06 -6.66
C LEU A 24 -1.70 5.36 -5.52
N MET A 25 -1.01 5.06 -4.42
CA MET A 25 -1.60 4.47 -3.22
C MET A 25 -2.68 5.39 -2.64
N ILE A 26 -2.39 6.67 -2.45
CA ILE A 26 -3.34 7.67 -1.93
C ILE A 26 -4.54 7.80 -2.88
N ALA A 27 -4.31 7.92 -4.19
CA ALA A 27 -5.38 8.03 -5.18
C ALA A 27 -6.33 6.81 -5.14
N LEU A 28 -5.77 5.59 -5.07
CA LEU A 28 -6.55 4.37 -4.93
C LEU A 28 -7.27 4.27 -3.59
N MET A 29 -6.66 4.73 -2.50
CA MET A 29 -7.31 4.78 -1.20
C MET A 29 -8.53 5.71 -1.21
N PHE A 30 -8.45 6.88 -1.85
CA PHE A 30 -9.61 7.75 -2.04
C PHE A 30 -10.71 7.07 -2.86
N TYR A 31 -10.34 6.41 -3.95
CA TYR A 31 -11.28 5.64 -4.77
C TYR A 31 -11.99 4.55 -3.93
N ILE A 32 -11.24 3.76 -3.15
CA ILE A 32 -11.78 2.71 -2.28
C ILE A 32 -12.67 3.29 -1.19
N GLY A 33 -12.23 4.38 -0.54
CA GLY A 33 -12.99 5.07 0.49
C GLY A 33 -14.34 5.58 0.00
N ARG A 34 -14.42 6.00 -1.27
CA ARG A 34 -15.68 6.48 -1.86
C ARG A 34 -16.60 5.38 -2.37
N THR A 35 -16.07 4.21 -2.75
CA THR A 35 -16.84 3.23 -3.52
C THR A 35 -17.07 1.90 -2.82
N ARG A 36 -16.18 1.47 -1.91
CA ARG A 36 -16.12 0.07 -1.47
C ARG A 36 -15.95 -0.13 0.02
N ILE A 37 -15.34 0.85 0.73
CA ILE A 37 -14.96 0.64 2.13
C ILE A 37 -16.16 0.33 3.03
N LYS A 38 -17.29 1.02 2.81
CA LYS A 38 -18.51 0.82 3.59
C LYS A 38 -19.11 -0.58 3.42
N GLU A 39 -19.03 -1.11 2.19
CA GLU A 39 -19.56 -2.44 1.89
C GLU A 39 -18.77 -3.53 2.63
N ILE A 40 -17.43 -3.44 2.61
CA ILE A 40 -16.59 -4.38 3.36
C ILE A 40 -16.69 -4.18 4.87
N ASP A 41 -16.80 -2.94 5.37
CA ASP A 41 -16.98 -2.66 6.80
C ASP A 41 -18.25 -3.33 7.33
N LYS A 42 -19.36 -3.19 6.59
CA LYS A 42 -20.65 -3.79 6.94
C LYS A 42 -20.57 -5.32 6.99
N VAL A 43 -19.86 -5.94 6.06
CA VAL A 43 -19.63 -7.39 6.05
C VAL A 43 -18.75 -7.82 7.23
N VAL A 44 -17.69 -7.09 7.50
CA VAL A 44 -16.65 -7.51 8.46
C VAL A 44 -17.08 -7.27 9.90
N TYR A 45 -17.71 -6.12 10.16
CA TYR A 45 -18.03 -5.62 11.49
C TYR A 45 -19.53 -5.53 11.78
N GLY A 46 -20.39 -5.66 10.76
CA GLY A 46 -21.84 -5.56 10.91
C GLY A 46 -22.38 -4.12 10.89
N PHE A 47 -21.51 -3.11 10.78
CA PHE A 47 -21.89 -1.69 10.71
C PHE A 47 -20.93 -0.90 9.81
N GLU A 48 -21.37 0.27 9.35
CA GLU A 48 -20.54 1.18 8.56
C GLU A 48 -19.79 2.14 9.49
N PHE A 49 -18.47 2.28 9.31
CA PHE A 49 -17.76 3.32 10.05
C PHE A 49 -18.14 4.71 9.53
N PRO A 50 -18.46 5.66 10.42
CA PRO A 50 -18.85 7.01 10.01
C PRO A 50 -17.66 7.84 9.50
N ASN A 51 -16.43 7.47 9.86
CA ASN A 51 -15.23 8.26 9.61
C ASN A 51 -14.32 7.63 8.54
N ASP A 52 -14.41 8.17 7.32
CA ASP A 52 -13.53 7.84 6.19
C ASP A 52 -12.37 8.84 6.06
N SER A 53 -11.79 9.25 7.20
CA SER A 53 -10.57 10.06 7.18
C SER A 53 -9.44 9.28 6.49
N ILE A 54 -8.51 10.02 5.87
CA ILE A 54 -7.38 9.38 5.17
C ILE A 54 -6.52 8.51 6.09
N PHE A 55 -6.41 8.89 7.37
CA PHE A 55 -5.74 8.10 8.40
C PHE A 55 -6.50 6.80 8.72
N ALA A 56 -7.83 6.87 8.86
CA ALA A 56 -8.64 5.68 9.08
C ALA A 56 -8.61 4.73 7.88
N LEU A 57 -8.60 5.26 6.66
CA LEU A 57 -8.41 4.47 5.44
C LEU A 57 -7.00 3.86 5.39
N GLY A 58 -5.97 4.59 5.84
CA GLY A 58 -4.58 4.13 5.84
C GLY A 58 -4.32 2.92 6.72
N LEU A 59 -5.12 2.71 7.76
CA LEU A 59 -5.05 1.49 8.59
C LEU A 59 -5.91 0.36 8.03
N ARG A 60 -7.13 0.67 7.58
CA ARG A 60 -8.12 -0.34 7.17
C ARG A 60 -7.83 -0.94 5.81
N VAL A 61 -7.54 -0.10 4.81
CA VAL A 61 -7.39 -0.54 3.41
C VAL A 61 -6.24 -1.54 3.25
N PRO A 62 -5.03 -1.31 3.83
CA PRO A 62 -3.96 -2.29 3.74
C PRO A 62 -4.28 -3.59 4.48
N ASN A 63 -5.01 -3.54 5.60
CA ASN A 63 -5.43 -4.75 6.32
C ASN A 63 -6.33 -5.64 5.45
N TYR A 64 -7.32 -5.05 4.78
CA TYR A 64 -8.14 -5.76 3.81
C TYR A 64 -7.36 -6.24 2.60
N GLY A 65 -6.46 -5.42 2.06
CA GLY A 65 -5.61 -5.78 0.93
C GLY A 65 -4.74 -7.01 1.24
N GLY A 66 -4.11 -7.04 2.41
CA GLY A 66 -3.35 -8.19 2.88
C GLY A 66 -4.21 -9.44 3.05
N ALA A 67 -5.41 -9.31 3.62
CA ALA A 67 -6.34 -10.42 3.78
C ALA A 67 -6.86 -10.96 2.43
N PHE A 68 -7.14 -10.08 1.46
CA PHE A 68 -7.53 -10.49 0.11
C PHE A 68 -6.39 -11.15 -0.67
N LEU A 69 -5.15 -10.75 -0.42
CA LEU A 69 -3.98 -11.30 -1.09
C LEU A 69 -3.57 -12.67 -0.54
N TRP A 70 -3.65 -12.88 0.78
CA TRP A 70 -3.07 -14.06 1.43
C TRP A 70 -4.01 -14.66 2.50
N LYS A 71 -4.34 -15.96 2.37
CA LYS A 71 -5.22 -16.71 3.30
C LYS A 71 -4.79 -16.66 4.78
N TRP A 72 -3.52 -16.94 5.08
CA TRP A 72 -2.92 -16.73 6.40
C TRP A 72 -3.16 -15.32 6.97
N SER A 73 -3.07 -14.26 6.17
CA SER A 73 -3.36 -12.88 6.62
C SER A 73 -4.84 -12.71 6.96
N ALA A 74 -5.73 -13.26 6.12
CA ALA A 74 -7.17 -13.30 6.41
C ALA A 74 -7.47 -14.06 7.70
N LYS A 75 -6.83 -15.21 7.93
CA LYS A 75 -6.97 -16.01 9.15
C LYS A 75 -6.49 -15.26 10.39
N ARG A 76 -5.29 -14.67 10.33
CA ARG A 76 -4.70 -13.84 11.40
C ARG A 76 -5.57 -12.65 11.77
N SER A 77 -6.25 -12.07 10.79
CA SER A 77 -7.08 -10.87 10.96
C SER A 77 -8.56 -11.19 11.26
N GLY A 78 -8.94 -12.47 11.36
CA GLY A 78 -10.33 -12.89 11.59
C GLY A 78 -11.29 -12.57 10.43
N LEU A 79 -10.75 -12.48 9.21
CA LEU A 79 -11.46 -12.14 7.98
C LEU A 79 -11.72 -13.36 7.08
N GLU A 80 -11.14 -14.51 7.42
CA GLU A 80 -11.39 -15.79 6.73
C GLU A 80 -12.89 -16.11 6.70
N GLY A 81 -13.39 -16.60 5.56
CA GLY A 81 -14.83 -16.83 5.32
C GLY A 81 -15.68 -15.56 5.14
N LYS A 82 -15.31 -14.40 5.72
CA LYS A 82 -16.08 -13.15 5.58
C LYS A 82 -15.87 -12.46 4.24
N ILE A 83 -14.64 -12.49 3.73
CA ILE A 83 -14.24 -11.69 2.56
C ILE A 83 -14.27 -12.50 1.25
N GLU A 84 -14.65 -13.78 1.31
CA GLU A 84 -14.51 -14.73 0.19
C GLU A 84 -15.60 -14.61 -0.88
N HIS A 85 -16.69 -13.91 -0.59
CA HIS A 85 -17.78 -13.70 -1.55
C HIS A 85 -17.55 -12.49 -2.47
N PHE A 86 -16.64 -11.57 -2.11
CA PHE A 86 -16.34 -10.41 -2.94
C PHE A 86 -15.72 -10.84 -4.27
N ASP A 87 -16.11 -10.24 -5.39
CA ASP A 87 -15.56 -10.61 -6.68
C ASP A 87 -14.13 -10.06 -6.89
N LYS A 88 -13.43 -10.54 -7.92
CA LYS A 88 -12.05 -10.10 -8.21
C LYS A 88 -11.97 -8.60 -8.46
N ARG A 89 -12.97 -8.00 -9.12
CA ARG A 89 -12.97 -6.56 -9.42
C ARG A 89 -13.07 -5.76 -8.14
N PHE A 90 -13.88 -6.18 -7.16
CA PHE A 90 -13.99 -5.57 -5.85
C PHE A 90 -12.67 -5.63 -5.06
N ARG A 91 -12.00 -6.78 -5.05
CA ARG A 91 -10.78 -7.01 -4.27
C ARG A 91 -9.56 -6.25 -4.79
N TRP A 92 -9.44 -6.12 -6.11
CA TRP A 92 -8.19 -5.71 -6.75
C TRP A 92 -7.60 -4.38 -6.25
N PRO A 93 -8.38 -3.29 -6.06
CA PRO A 93 -7.84 -2.04 -5.55
C PRO A 93 -7.26 -2.14 -4.14
N PHE A 94 -7.86 -2.93 -3.25
CA PHE A 94 -7.31 -3.15 -1.91
C PHE A 94 -5.96 -3.85 -1.97
N ILE A 95 -5.86 -4.89 -2.83
CA ILE A 95 -4.60 -5.60 -3.08
C ILE A 95 -3.56 -4.64 -3.68
N ALA A 96 -3.95 -3.81 -4.66
CA ALA A 96 -3.08 -2.85 -5.30
C ALA A 96 -2.53 -1.82 -4.29
N VAL A 97 -3.38 -1.27 -3.41
CA VAL A 97 -2.92 -0.37 -2.34
C VAL A 97 -1.91 -1.07 -1.42
N PHE A 98 -2.19 -2.30 -1.02
CA PHE A 98 -1.29 -3.07 -0.16
C PHE A 98 0.06 -3.32 -0.83
N LEU A 99 0.08 -3.68 -2.11
CA LEU A 99 1.32 -3.90 -2.86
C LEU A 99 2.09 -2.60 -3.12
N LEU A 100 1.40 -1.51 -3.45
CA LEU A 100 2.01 -0.18 -3.61
C LEU A 100 2.65 0.31 -2.30
N MET A 101 2.00 0.04 -1.16
CA MET A 101 2.55 0.34 0.15
C MET A 101 3.86 -0.43 0.40
N ILE A 102 3.86 -1.75 0.18
CA ILE A 102 5.07 -2.58 0.33
C ILE A 102 6.17 -2.10 -0.62
N PHE A 103 5.83 -1.86 -1.88
CA PHE A 103 6.78 -1.40 -2.88
C PHE A 103 7.37 -0.03 -2.53
N GLY A 104 6.54 0.94 -2.12
CA GLY A 104 7.00 2.27 -1.70
C GLY A 104 7.93 2.21 -0.50
N VAL A 105 7.58 1.43 0.54
CA VAL A 105 8.43 1.22 1.71
C VAL A 105 9.76 0.56 1.31
N PHE A 106 9.72 -0.44 0.43
CA PHE A 106 10.92 -1.12 -0.05
C PHE A 106 11.84 -0.16 -0.83
N MET A 107 11.29 0.67 -1.71
CA MET A 107 12.06 1.69 -2.44
C MET A 107 12.69 2.72 -1.51
N MET A 108 11.97 3.16 -0.46
CA MET A 108 12.50 4.08 0.55
C MET A 108 13.66 3.45 1.34
N ILE A 109 13.53 2.18 1.73
CA ILE A 109 14.61 1.45 2.43
C ILE A 109 15.82 1.32 1.50
N LEU A 110 15.61 0.95 0.24
CA LEU A 110 16.70 0.86 -0.73
C LEU A 110 17.38 2.20 -0.97
N ALA A 111 16.61 3.30 -1.07
CA ALA A 111 17.17 4.64 -1.22
C ALA A 111 18.06 5.01 -0.02
N GLY A 112 17.61 4.76 1.21
CA GLY A 112 18.40 5.06 2.41
C GLY A 112 19.63 4.17 2.57
N VAL A 113 19.54 2.88 2.18
CA VAL A 113 20.72 2.00 2.11
C VAL A 113 21.69 2.49 1.04
N PHE A 114 21.19 2.88 -0.13
CA PHE A 114 22.00 3.36 -1.24
C PHE A 114 22.73 4.65 -0.89
N GLU A 115 22.03 5.63 -0.31
CA GLU A 115 22.61 6.88 0.19
C GLU A 115 23.78 6.61 1.15
N LYS A 116 23.54 5.78 2.16
CA LYS A 116 24.55 5.44 3.18
C LYS A 116 25.81 4.76 2.61
N TYR A 117 25.68 3.88 1.62
CA TYR A 117 26.80 3.06 1.13
C TYR A 117 27.45 3.59 -0.13
N TYR A 118 26.77 4.44 -0.90
CA TYR A 118 27.24 4.87 -2.23
C TYR A 118 27.26 6.39 -2.41
N MET A 119 26.60 7.17 -1.55
CA MET A 119 26.62 8.64 -1.59
C MET A 119 27.43 9.25 -0.45
N ASP A 120 27.28 8.75 0.79
CA ASP A 120 27.96 9.30 1.99
C ASP A 120 29.45 8.94 2.10
N ILE A 121 29.97 8.07 1.22
CA ILE A 121 31.38 7.60 1.24
C ILE A 121 32.32 8.52 0.41
N HIS A 122 31.80 9.60 -0.17
CA HIS A 122 32.55 10.61 -0.93
C HIS A 122 32.45 12.01 -0.32
#